data_AF-A0A7H8R511-F1
#
_entry.id   AF-A0A7H8R511-F1
#
_cell.length_a   1.000
_cell.length_b   1.000
_cell.length_c   1.000
_cell.angle_alpha   90.00
_cell.angle_beta   90.00
_cell.angle_gamma   90.00
#
_symmetry.space_group_name_H-M   'P 1'
#
loop_
_entity.id
_entity.type
_entity.pdbx_description
1 polymer ?
#
loop_
_entity_poly.entity_id
_entity_poly.type
_entity_poly.pdbx_seq_one_letter_code
_entity_poly.pdbx_strand_id
1 'polypeptide(L)'
;MLAKVPKSFWVELFKAPKLPTAEEIQELKDAPGGGYILTLTDPQGFPLNLIFGQTLAKTRDYPPKITVNYEVEKPSALKFQRFTTGPAAVHKVRHFGLCVENFRDMVDFYTTNFNLVPSDFLYVEKEGEEKNVALFAHIDRGDELVDHHTLFFTANGTIHVHHTSFEVHDYDTQNLGHQWLANKGYISVWGVGRHILGSQLFDYWWDTTGNTIEHYADGDLVNGKPPIAYGPAGDESLAFWGPDVLATFLN
;
A
#
# COMPACT_ATOMS: atom_id res chain seq x y z
N MET A 1 4.18 4.32 -11.81
CA MET A 1 5.22 4.77 -10.87
C MET A 1 6.49 4.01 -11.25
N LEU A 2 7.35 4.55 -12.11
CA LEU A 2 8.66 3.94 -12.44
C LEU A 2 9.70 5.07 -12.49
N ALA A 3 10.13 5.51 -11.32
CA ALA A 3 11.36 6.27 -11.16
C ALA A 3 12.53 5.35 -11.53
N LYS A 4 13.54 5.90 -12.23
CA LYS A 4 14.81 5.28 -12.65
C LYS A 4 14.99 3.85 -12.16
N VAL A 5 14.70 2.94 -13.07
CA VAL A 5 14.67 1.51 -12.87
C VAL A 5 16.10 0.99 -12.57
N PRO A 6 16.37 0.48 -11.35
CA PRO A 6 17.67 -0.10 -11.02
C PRO A 6 17.92 -1.38 -11.84
N LYS A 7 19.18 -1.84 -11.90
CA LYS A 7 19.56 -3.09 -12.58
C LYS A 7 18.73 -4.32 -12.16
N SER A 8 18.11 -4.30 -10.97
CA SER A 8 17.24 -5.36 -10.45
C SER A 8 15.99 -5.61 -11.30
N PHE A 9 15.37 -4.58 -11.86
CA PHE A 9 14.13 -4.73 -12.67
C PHE A 9 14.34 -5.50 -13.96
N TRP A 10 15.52 -5.40 -14.58
CA TRP A 10 15.82 -6.17 -15.78
C TRP A 10 15.86 -7.66 -15.49
N VAL A 11 16.26 -8.07 -14.28
CA VAL A 11 16.29 -9.48 -13.87
C VAL A 11 14.87 -10.07 -13.83
N GLU A 12 13.88 -9.30 -13.38
CA GLU A 12 12.48 -9.76 -13.33
C GLU A 12 11.89 -9.91 -14.73
N LEU A 13 12.14 -8.96 -15.63
CA LEU A 13 11.63 -9.02 -16.99
C LEU A 13 12.15 -10.25 -17.77
N PHE A 14 13.31 -10.80 -17.40
CA PHE A 14 13.83 -12.05 -17.96
C PHE A 14 13.44 -13.31 -17.19
N LYS A 15 13.01 -13.17 -15.93
CA LYS A 15 12.63 -14.29 -15.06
C LYS A 15 11.13 -14.57 -15.14
N ALA A 16 10.29 -13.54 -15.01
CA ALA A 16 8.84 -13.68 -14.95
C ALA A 16 8.22 -14.37 -16.17
N PRO A 17 8.64 -14.10 -17.44
CA PRO A 17 8.09 -14.82 -18.60
C PRO A 17 8.37 -16.33 -18.62
N LYS A 18 9.29 -16.81 -17.76
CA LYS A 18 9.64 -18.24 -17.67
C LYS A 18 8.85 -18.97 -16.58
N LEU A 19 8.04 -18.24 -15.81
CA LEU A 19 7.22 -18.85 -14.77
C LEU A 19 6.06 -19.64 -15.41
N PRO A 20 5.65 -20.78 -14.83
CA PRO A 20 4.65 -21.66 -15.45
C PRO A 20 3.29 -21.01 -15.70
N THR A 21 2.92 -19.99 -14.90
CA THR A 21 1.64 -19.28 -14.97
C THR A 21 1.72 -17.99 -15.79
N ALA A 22 2.87 -17.71 -16.41
CA ALA A 22 3.05 -16.53 -17.25
C ALA A 22 2.34 -16.69 -18.59
N GLU A 23 1.55 -15.68 -18.95
CA GLU A 23 0.92 -15.59 -20.27
C GLU A 23 1.89 -15.02 -21.32
N GLU A 24 1.43 -14.89 -22.56
CA GLU A 24 2.18 -14.16 -23.58
C GLU A 24 2.21 -12.65 -23.26
N ILE A 25 3.33 -12.01 -23.56
CA ILE A 25 3.47 -10.56 -23.45
C ILE A 25 2.56 -9.89 -24.50
N GLN A 26 1.69 -9.00 -24.06
CA GLN A 26 0.76 -8.27 -24.91
C GLN A 26 1.14 -6.79 -25.01
N GLU A 27 0.92 -6.19 -26.18
CA GLU A 27 1.09 -4.75 -26.38
C GLU A 27 -0.15 -3.99 -25.89
N LEU A 28 0.04 -2.98 -25.05
CA LEU A 28 -1.02 -2.14 -24.50
C LEU A 28 -1.36 -0.98 -25.44
N LYS A 29 -1.84 -1.28 -26.65
CA LYS A 29 -2.06 -0.30 -27.73
C LYS A 29 -2.99 0.86 -27.33
N ASP A 30 -4.07 0.55 -26.63
CA ASP A 30 -5.12 1.49 -26.29
C ASP A 30 -5.04 2.02 -24.83
N ALA A 31 -4.05 1.56 -24.05
CA ALA A 31 -3.90 1.98 -22.67
C ALA A 31 -3.20 3.34 -22.57
N PRO A 32 -3.57 4.20 -21.59
CA PRO A 32 -2.84 5.43 -21.32
C PRO A 32 -1.34 5.19 -21.10
N GLY A 33 -0.51 5.88 -21.89
CA GLY A 33 0.95 5.72 -21.85
C GLY A 33 1.50 4.53 -22.65
N GLY A 34 0.65 3.67 -23.21
CA GLY A 34 1.05 2.51 -23.99
C GLY A 34 1.90 1.52 -23.20
N GLY A 35 2.78 0.80 -23.89
CA GLY A 35 3.72 -0.15 -23.32
C GLY A 35 3.33 -1.61 -23.55
N TYR A 36 3.78 -2.48 -22.67
CA TYR A 36 3.55 -3.93 -22.73
C TYR A 36 3.14 -4.44 -21.36
N ILE A 37 2.36 -5.52 -21.34
CA ILE A 37 1.91 -6.21 -20.15
C ILE A 37 2.29 -7.69 -20.23
N LEU A 38 2.77 -8.23 -19.12
CA LEU A 38 2.84 -9.65 -18.86
C LEU A 38 1.91 -9.96 -17.69
N THR A 39 0.93 -10.82 -17.92
CA THR A 39 0.05 -11.33 -16.86
C THR A 39 0.60 -12.65 -16.34
N LEU A 40 0.67 -12.79 -15.03
CA LEU A 40 0.90 -14.06 -14.35
C LEU A 40 -0.29 -14.35 -13.44
N THR A 41 -0.52 -15.61 -13.13
CA THR A 41 -1.44 -16.00 -12.05
C THR A 41 -0.62 -16.44 -10.84
N ASP A 42 -0.91 -15.87 -9.67
CA ASP A 42 -0.26 -16.27 -8.42
C ASP A 42 -0.79 -17.62 -7.89
N PRO A 43 -0.22 -18.20 -6.82
CA PRO A 43 -0.66 -19.49 -6.27
C PRO A 43 -2.12 -19.54 -5.79
N GLN A 44 -2.75 -18.38 -5.57
CA GLN A 44 -4.12 -18.25 -5.07
C GLN A 44 -5.10 -17.83 -6.18
N GLY A 45 -4.63 -17.68 -7.42
CA GLY A 45 -5.45 -17.36 -8.57
C GLY A 45 -5.59 -15.87 -8.87
N PHE A 46 -4.89 -14.97 -8.14
CA PHE A 46 -4.94 -13.56 -8.48
C PHE A 46 -4.08 -13.24 -9.71
N PRO A 47 -4.56 -12.39 -10.62
CA PRO A 47 -3.76 -11.89 -11.72
C PRO A 47 -2.73 -10.88 -11.22
N LEU A 48 -1.46 -11.13 -11.54
CA LEU A 48 -0.33 -10.24 -11.33
C LEU A 48 0.13 -9.68 -12.67
N ASN A 49 -0.02 -8.37 -12.84
CA ASN A 49 0.31 -7.68 -14.10
C ASN A 49 1.65 -6.94 -13.98
N LEU A 50 2.65 -7.37 -14.73
CA LEU A 50 3.91 -6.65 -14.88
C LEU A 50 3.83 -5.77 -16.12
N ILE A 51 3.88 -4.45 -15.92
CA ILE A 51 3.74 -3.48 -17.00
C ILE A 51 5.07 -2.76 -17.22
N PHE A 52 5.51 -2.67 -18.47
CA PHE A 52 6.78 -2.04 -18.83
C PHE A 52 6.68 -1.25 -20.14
N GLY A 53 7.64 -0.35 -20.37
CA GLY A 53 7.69 0.46 -21.59
C GLY A 53 6.65 1.58 -21.69
N GLN A 54 5.97 1.91 -20.58
CA GLN A 54 4.97 2.98 -20.58
C GLN A 54 5.63 4.36 -20.67
N THR A 55 4.98 5.27 -21.40
CA THR A 55 5.28 6.70 -21.38
C THR A 55 4.74 7.31 -20.09
N LEU A 56 5.62 7.92 -19.29
CA LEU A 56 5.21 8.58 -18.05
C LEU A 56 4.34 9.80 -18.34
N ALA A 57 3.27 9.96 -17.55
CA ALA A 57 2.45 11.16 -17.57
C ALA A 57 3.27 12.38 -17.13
N LYS A 58 2.93 13.56 -17.65
CA LYS A 58 3.52 14.82 -17.18
C LYS A 58 3.11 15.04 -15.72
N THR A 59 4.10 15.33 -14.89
CA THR A 59 3.89 15.72 -13.49
C THR A 59 3.00 16.96 -13.44
N ARG A 60 2.06 16.97 -12.49
CA ARG A 60 1.23 18.13 -12.16
C ARG A 60 1.83 18.83 -10.94
N ASP A 61 1.52 20.11 -10.76
CA ASP A 61 1.91 20.81 -9.54
C ASP A 61 1.24 20.15 -8.33
N TYR A 62 2.03 19.90 -7.29
CA TYR A 62 1.53 19.41 -6.02
C TYR A 62 1.05 20.57 -5.15
N PRO A 63 0.08 20.34 -4.25
CA PRO A 63 -0.23 21.33 -3.22
C PRO A 63 1.04 21.70 -2.43
N PRO A 64 1.13 22.93 -1.90
CA PRO A 64 2.29 23.33 -1.12
C PRO A 64 2.41 22.48 0.16
N LYS A 65 3.64 22.24 0.62
CA LYS A 65 3.88 21.60 1.91
C LYS A 65 3.40 22.49 3.04
N ILE A 66 2.65 21.93 3.98
CA ILE A 66 2.21 22.64 5.18
C ILE A 66 3.41 22.85 6.12
N THR A 67 3.49 24.03 6.72
CA THR A 67 4.50 24.37 7.73
C THR A 67 3.89 24.26 9.12
N VAL A 68 4.17 23.18 9.83
CA VAL A 68 3.61 22.91 11.17
C VAL A 68 4.31 23.74 12.24
N ASN A 69 3.53 24.27 13.18
CA ASN A 69 4.05 24.94 14.38
C ASN A 69 4.15 23.93 15.53
N TYR A 70 5.30 23.90 16.19
CA TYR A 70 5.56 23.12 17.41
C TYR A 70 5.49 24.00 18.65
N GLU A 71 5.61 23.44 19.85
CA GLU A 71 5.41 24.11 21.14
C GLU A 71 6.22 25.40 21.25
N VAL A 72 7.48 25.34 20.82
CA VAL A 72 8.44 26.46 20.85
C VAL A 72 8.67 27.04 19.45
N GLU A 73 8.86 26.18 18.45
CA GLU A 73 9.17 26.62 17.09
C GLU A 73 7.88 26.94 16.31
N LYS A 74 7.71 28.21 15.92
CA LYS A 74 6.53 28.69 15.18
C LYS A 74 6.90 29.17 13.77
N PRO A 75 7.42 28.30 12.87
CA PRO A 75 7.90 28.71 11.55
C PRO A 75 6.80 29.26 10.64
N SER A 76 5.53 29.02 10.98
CA SER A 76 4.37 29.59 10.27
C SER A 76 3.98 30.99 10.77
N ALA A 77 4.81 31.69 11.55
CA ALA A 77 4.49 33.02 12.06
C ALA A 77 4.03 33.96 10.94
N LEU A 78 2.87 34.61 11.14
CA LEU A 78 2.19 35.49 10.18
C LEU A 78 1.73 34.82 8.86
N LYS A 79 1.84 33.48 8.75
CA LYS A 79 1.29 32.69 7.65
C LYS A 79 0.10 31.87 8.16
N PHE A 80 -1.08 32.16 7.62
CA PHE A 80 -2.30 31.45 7.98
C PHE A 80 -2.48 30.23 7.09
N GLN A 81 -2.77 29.08 7.70
CA GLN A 81 -3.18 27.89 6.98
C GLN A 81 -4.70 27.90 6.84
N ARG A 82 -5.18 28.03 5.60
CA ARG A 82 -6.59 28.06 5.24
C ARG A 82 -6.76 27.15 4.02
N PHE A 83 -7.65 26.18 4.15
CA PHE A 83 -7.83 25.14 3.15
C PHE A 83 -9.14 25.31 2.40
N THR A 84 -9.14 24.87 1.14
CA THR A 84 -10.37 24.68 0.38
C THR A 84 -10.95 23.33 0.76
N THR A 85 -12.21 23.32 1.21
CA THR A 85 -12.92 22.07 1.53
C THR A 85 -13.26 21.32 0.24
N GLY A 86 -13.24 19.98 0.30
CA GLY A 86 -13.44 19.15 -0.88
C GLY A 86 -12.93 17.72 -0.70
N PRO A 87 -13.04 16.89 -1.74
CA PRO A 87 -12.44 15.56 -1.72
C PRO A 87 -10.91 15.67 -1.64
N ALA A 88 -10.28 14.71 -0.98
CA ALA A 88 -8.82 14.60 -0.97
C ALA A 88 -8.32 14.25 -2.37
N ALA A 89 -7.36 15.03 -2.89
CA ALA A 89 -6.73 14.73 -4.16
C ALA A 89 -5.75 13.57 -3.99
N VAL A 90 -5.97 12.49 -4.75
CA VAL A 90 -5.06 11.34 -4.79
C VAL A 90 -3.81 11.70 -5.59
N HIS A 91 -2.65 11.48 -4.97
CA HIS A 91 -1.36 11.63 -5.60
C HIS A 91 -0.99 10.39 -6.44
N LYS A 92 -1.14 9.19 -5.86
CA LYS A 92 -0.76 7.91 -6.49
C LYS A 92 -1.29 6.72 -5.68
N VAL A 93 -1.34 5.55 -6.33
CA VAL A 93 -1.51 4.26 -5.65
C VAL A 93 -0.29 3.98 -4.77
N ARG A 94 -0.52 3.45 -3.57
CA ARG A 94 0.53 3.06 -2.62
C ARG A 94 0.72 1.56 -2.55
N HIS A 95 -0.28 0.85 -2.06
CA HIS A 95 -0.21 -0.59 -1.93
C HIS A 95 -1.53 -1.28 -2.27
N PHE A 96 -1.40 -2.59 -2.44
CA PHE A 96 -2.52 -3.49 -2.66
C PHE A 96 -2.51 -4.59 -1.60
N GLY A 97 -3.72 -4.91 -1.12
CA GLY A 97 -3.95 -5.85 -0.03
C GLY A 97 -4.73 -7.08 -0.45
N LEU A 98 -4.31 -8.25 0.02
CA LEU A 98 -5.00 -9.51 -0.24
C LEU A 98 -5.32 -10.28 1.05
N CYS A 99 -6.48 -10.92 1.06
CA CYS A 99 -6.81 -12.01 1.96
C CYS A 99 -6.55 -13.33 1.20
N VAL A 100 -5.78 -14.23 1.83
CA VAL A 100 -5.28 -15.46 1.20
C VAL A 100 -5.45 -16.65 2.13
N GLU A 101 -5.75 -17.83 1.62
CA GLU A 101 -5.80 -19.07 2.40
C GLU A 101 -4.40 -19.68 2.60
N ASN A 102 -3.60 -19.70 1.54
CA ASN A 102 -2.27 -20.32 1.56
C ASN A 102 -1.17 -19.26 1.69
N PHE A 103 -1.02 -18.74 2.90
CA PHE A 103 -0.07 -17.67 3.22
C PHE A 103 1.38 -18.01 2.83
N ARG A 104 1.84 -19.23 3.14
CA ARG A 104 3.24 -19.62 2.92
C ARG A 104 3.59 -19.63 1.42
N ASP A 105 2.74 -20.24 0.60
CA ASP A 105 3.00 -20.32 -0.84
C ASP A 105 2.97 -18.93 -1.49
N MET A 106 2.14 -18.01 -0.97
CA MET A 106 2.15 -16.61 -1.39
C MET A 106 3.46 -15.90 -1.02
N VAL A 107 3.95 -16.06 0.21
CA VAL A 107 5.26 -15.52 0.62
C VAL A 107 6.38 -16.07 -0.28
N ASP A 108 6.43 -17.38 -0.46
CA ASP A 108 7.47 -18.03 -1.26
C ASP A 108 7.42 -17.55 -2.72
N PHE A 109 6.22 -17.46 -3.31
CA PHE A 109 6.04 -16.98 -4.67
C PHE A 109 6.51 -15.53 -4.85
N TYR A 110 6.05 -14.60 -4.02
CA TYR A 110 6.38 -13.18 -4.21
C TYR A 110 7.84 -12.88 -3.90
N THR A 111 8.40 -13.45 -2.83
CA THR A 111 9.77 -13.14 -2.38
C THR A 111 10.85 -13.90 -3.15
N THR A 112 10.53 -15.05 -3.74
CA THR A 112 11.49 -15.80 -4.56
C THR A 112 11.50 -15.31 -6.01
N ASN A 113 10.36 -14.90 -6.56
CA ASN A 113 10.23 -14.58 -7.98
C ASN A 113 10.41 -13.10 -8.32
N PHE A 114 10.13 -12.23 -7.36
CA PHE A 114 10.18 -10.77 -7.53
C PHE A 114 11.09 -10.15 -6.47
N ASN A 115 11.42 -8.88 -6.65
CA ASN A 115 12.21 -8.07 -5.73
C ASN A 115 11.37 -7.53 -4.57
N LEU A 116 10.35 -8.28 -4.15
CA LEU A 116 9.56 -7.97 -2.96
C LEU A 116 10.26 -8.54 -1.74
N VAL A 117 10.58 -7.66 -0.79
CA VAL A 117 11.26 -8.01 0.45
C VAL A 117 10.35 -7.70 1.62
N PRO A 118 10.18 -8.63 2.58
CA PRO A 118 9.43 -8.36 3.81
C PRO A 118 9.99 -7.15 4.57
N SER A 119 9.10 -6.24 4.95
CA SER A 119 9.33 -5.25 6.00
C SER A 119 8.92 -5.82 7.35
N ASP A 120 7.74 -6.45 7.39
CA ASP A 120 7.16 -7.03 8.61
C ASP A 120 6.50 -8.36 8.33
N PHE A 121 6.60 -9.25 9.33
CA PHE A 121 5.68 -10.36 9.50
C PHE A 121 4.83 -10.15 10.75
N LEU A 122 3.53 -10.45 10.64
CA LEU A 122 2.70 -10.64 11.82
C LEU A 122 2.47 -12.12 12.08
N TYR A 123 2.51 -12.52 13.35
CA TYR A 123 2.34 -13.91 13.78
C TYR A 123 1.20 -14.09 14.78
N VAL A 124 0.61 -15.28 14.78
CA VAL A 124 -0.23 -15.76 15.86
C VAL A 124 0.49 -16.87 16.60
N GLU A 125 0.35 -16.91 17.91
CA GLU A 125 0.82 -18.04 18.71
C GLU A 125 -0.28 -19.12 18.73
N LYS A 126 0.06 -20.32 18.27
CA LYS A 126 -0.83 -21.49 18.34
C LYS A 126 -0.04 -22.68 18.85
N GLU A 127 -0.54 -23.31 19.91
CA GLU A 127 0.09 -24.53 20.48
C GLU A 127 1.55 -24.33 20.90
N GLY A 128 1.94 -23.10 21.26
CA GLY A 128 3.31 -22.75 21.65
C GLY A 128 4.26 -22.48 20.47
N GLU A 129 3.74 -22.44 19.25
CA GLU A 129 4.50 -22.09 18.04
C GLU A 129 4.00 -20.77 17.45
N GLU A 130 4.93 -19.88 17.09
CA GLU A 130 4.64 -18.67 16.32
C GLU A 130 4.43 -19.04 14.86
N LYS A 131 3.25 -18.71 14.32
CA LYS A 131 2.92 -18.90 12.92
C LYS A 131 2.66 -17.54 12.27
N ASN A 132 3.49 -17.18 11.30
CA ASN A 132 3.25 -15.99 10.48
C ASN A 132 1.93 -16.11 9.72
N VAL A 133 1.14 -15.05 9.79
CA VAL A 133 -0.19 -14.93 9.17
C VAL A 133 -0.32 -13.68 8.32
N ALA A 134 0.53 -12.66 8.47
CA ALA A 134 0.52 -11.51 7.57
C ALA A 134 1.94 -11.12 7.16
N LEU A 135 2.05 -10.55 5.95
CA LEU A 135 3.28 -10.00 5.38
C LEU A 135 3.00 -8.58 4.91
N PHE A 136 3.92 -7.67 5.22
CA PHE A 136 4.04 -6.35 4.60
C PHE A 136 5.36 -6.32 3.84
N ALA A 137 5.34 -6.04 2.53
CA ALA A 137 6.52 -6.13 1.68
C ALA A 137 6.74 -4.88 0.82
N HIS A 138 8.00 -4.43 0.77
CA HIS A 138 8.46 -3.33 -0.08
C HIS A 138 9.18 -3.85 -1.33
N ILE A 139 9.36 -2.97 -2.31
CA ILE A 139 10.14 -3.26 -3.51
C ILE A 139 11.61 -2.93 -3.24
N ASP A 140 12.48 -3.92 -3.29
CA ASP A 140 13.92 -3.72 -3.13
C ASP A 140 14.51 -2.95 -4.31
N ARG A 141 15.00 -1.74 -4.00
CA ARG A 141 15.72 -0.83 -4.91
C ARG A 141 17.14 -0.53 -4.41
N GLY A 142 17.69 -1.41 -3.58
CA GLY A 142 19.01 -1.28 -2.97
C GLY A 142 19.02 -0.24 -1.85
N ASP A 143 19.92 0.75 -1.96
CA ASP A 143 20.05 1.82 -0.96
C ASP A 143 18.95 2.89 -1.04
N GLU A 144 18.17 2.92 -2.12
CA GLU A 144 17.09 3.90 -2.30
C GLU A 144 15.96 3.67 -1.30
N LEU A 145 15.54 4.76 -0.65
CA LEU A 145 14.39 4.74 0.23
C LEU A 145 13.11 4.52 -0.59
N VAL A 146 12.34 3.50 -0.19
CA VAL A 146 11.06 3.10 -0.78
C VAL A 146 9.99 3.08 0.30
N ASP A 147 8.72 3.05 -0.10
CA ASP A 147 7.62 2.92 0.85
C ASP A 147 7.76 1.64 1.67
N HIS A 148 7.36 1.73 2.94
CA HIS A 148 7.32 0.60 3.87
C HIS A 148 6.71 -0.67 3.27
N HIS A 149 5.64 -0.53 2.49
CA HIS A 149 5.10 -1.64 1.72
C HIS A 149 4.39 -1.15 0.45
N THR A 150 4.35 -2.03 -0.53
CA THR A 150 3.56 -1.88 -1.77
C THR A 150 2.64 -3.07 -1.99
N LEU A 151 2.90 -4.17 -1.27
CA LEU A 151 2.06 -5.35 -1.20
C LEU A 151 1.93 -5.74 0.27
N PHE A 152 0.71 -6.06 0.69
CA PHE A 152 0.51 -6.84 1.90
C PHE A 152 -0.49 -7.95 1.64
N PHE A 153 -0.40 -9.01 2.43
CA PHE A 153 -1.46 -10.00 2.47
C PHE A 153 -1.53 -10.70 3.82
N THR A 154 -2.73 -11.16 4.17
CA THR A 154 -3.03 -11.82 5.44
C THR A 154 -3.76 -13.14 5.22
N ALA A 155 -3.49 -14.12 6.08
CA ALA A 155 -4.13 -15.41 6.10
C ALA A 155 -5.59 -15.27 6.52
N ASN A 156 -6.52 -15.77 5.70
CA ASN A 156 -7.95 -15.70 5.91
C ASN A 156 -8.59 -17.02 5.42
N GLY A 157 -9.79 -17.35 5.90
CA GLY A 157 -10.58 -18.48 5.41
C GLY A 157 -11.23 -18.24 4.04
N THR A 158 -10.99 -17.08 3.42
CA THR A 158 -11.44 -16.76 2.07
C THR A 158 -10.37 -16.02 1.28
N ILE A 159 -10.42 -16.15 -0.05
CA ILE A 159 -9.50 -15.51 -0.99
C ILE A 159 -10.18 -14.30 -1.62
N HIS A 160 -9.73 -13.08 -1.32
CA HIS A 160 -10.29 -11.85 -1.87
C HIS A 160 -9.34 -10.64 -1.74
N VAL A 161 -9.68 -9.53 -2.39
CA VAL A 161 -8.95 -8.25 -2.23
C VAL A 161 -9.31 -7.65 -0.88
N HIS A 162 -8.31 -7.39 -0.04
CA HIS A 162 -8.53 -6.73 1.24
C HIS A 162 -8.77 -5.23 1.05
N HIS A 163 -7.88 -4.52 0.35
CA HIS A 163 -8.07 -3.11 -0.01
C HIS A 163 -7.07 -2.65 -1.08
N THR A 164 -7.33 -1.48 -1.66
CA THR A 164 -6.33 -0.69 -2.42
C THR A 164 -6.09 0.63 -1.73
N SER A 165 -4.83 1.05 -1.65
CA SER A 165 -4.44 2.27 -0.95
C SER A 165 -3.97 3.38 -1.88
N PHE A 166 -4.34 4.60 -1.56
CA PHE A 166 -4.07 5.79 -2.35
C PHE A 166 -3.51 6.90 -1.47
N GLU A 167 -2.33 7.39 -1.84
CA GLU A 167 -1.72 8.50 -1.11
C GLU A 167 -2.43 9.81 -1.38
N VAL A 168 -2.74 10.52 -0.30
CA VAL A 168 -3.16 11.91 -0.29
C VAL A 168 -2.04 12.80 0.24
N HIS A 169 -2.15 14.11 0.01
CA HIS A 169 -1.03 15.04 0.16
C HIS A 169 -0.46 15.16 1.58
N ASP A 170 -1.33 15.28 2.59
CA ASP A 170 -0.95 15.44 4.00
C ASP A 170 -2.13 15.14 4.94
N TYR A 171 -1.86 15.24 6.24
CA TYR A 171 -2.82 15.02 7.32
C TYR A 171 -4.08 15.88 7.21
N ASP A 172 -3.94 17.18 6.91
CA ASP A 172 -5.08 18.08 6.76
C ASP A 172 -5.92 17.69 5.55
N THR A 173 -5.29 17.37 4.42
CA THR A 173 -5.96 16.90 3.20
C THR A 173 -6.73 15.60 3.46
N GLN A 174 -6.15 14.66 4.21
CA GLN A 174 -6.84 13.42 4.60
C GLN A 174 -8.09 13.70 5.43
N ASN A 175 -7.99 14.54 6.46
CA ASN A 175 -9.14 14.89 7.29
C ASN A 175 -10.24 15.67 6.53
N LEU A 176 -9.85 16.56 5.61
CA LEU A 176 -10.80 17.23 4.73
C LEU A 176 -11.52 16.22 3.81
N GLY A 177 -10.79 15.24 3.28
CA GLY A 177 -11.35 14.14 2.49
C GLY A 177 -12.33 13.29 3.30
N HIS A 178 -11.95 12.90 4.52
CA HIS A 178 -12.82 12.17 5.44
C HIS A 178 -14.14 12.90 5.69
N GLN A 179 -14.06 14.19 6.06
CA GLN A 179 -15.25 15.02 6.29
C GLN A 179 -16.11 15.15 5.02
N TRP A 180 -15.48 15.30 3.86
CA TRP A 180 -16.20 15.41 2.60
C TRP A 180 -16.96 14.11 2.26
N LEU A 181 -16.32 12.95 2.42
CA LEU A 181 -16.93 11.64 2.19
C LEU A 181 -18.09 11.38 3.16
N ALA A 182 -17.89 11.64 4.45
CA ALA A 182 -18.94 11.53 5.46
C ALA A 182 -20.17 12.40 5.11
N ASN A 183 -19.94 13.67 4.74
CA ASN A 183 -21.01 14.61 4.36
C ASN A 183 -21.74 14.20 3.07
N LYS A 184 -21.12 13.37 2.22
CA LYS A 184 -21.73 12.81 1.01
C LYS A 184 -22.47 11.49 1.27
N GLY A 185 -22.40 10.96 2.50
CA GLY A 185 -23.06 9.71 2.88
C GLY A 185 -22.30 8.45 2.44
N TYR A 186 -21.00 8.55 2.15
CA TYR A 186 -20.16 7.36 2.01
C TYR A 186 -20.02 6.64 3.37
N ILE A 187 -19.70 5.35 3.32
CA ILE A 187 -19.64 4.50 4.51
C ILE A 187 -18.18 4.32 4.89
N SER A 188 -17.79 4.85 6.05
CA SER A 188 -16.47 4.63 6.62
C SER A 188 -16.34 3.18 7.10
N VAL A 189 -15.19 2.59 6.82
CA VAL A 189 -14.80 1.25 7.30
C VAL A 189 -14.02 1.39 8.60
N TRP A 190 -12.98 2.23 8.60
CA TRP A 190 -12.12 2.42 9.76
C TRP A 190 -11.26 3.69 9.60
N GLY A 191 -11.05 4.43 10.69
CA GLY A 191 -10.25 5.65 10.69
C GLY A 191 -11.07 6.94 10.87
N VAL A 192 -10.45 8.12 10.82
CA VAL A 192 -9.00 8.37 10.61
C VAL A 192 -8.16 7.82 11.77
N GLY A 193 -7.01 7.24 11.47
CA GLY A 193 -6.05 6.75 12.47
C GLY A 193 -4.60 6.77 12.00
N ARG A 194 -3.69 6.28 12.83
CA ARG A 194 -2.28 6.04 12.51
C ARG A 194 -1.89 4.60 12.80
N HIS A 195 -1.36 3.92 11.79
CA HIS A 195 -0.86 2.57 11.92
C HIS A 195 0.40 2.49 12.78
N ILE A 196 0.58 1.34 13.42
CA ILE A 196 1.88 0.96 14.01
C ILE A 196 2.84 0.54 12.90
N LEU A 197 2.37 -0.27 11.96
CA LEU A 197 3.14 -0.78 10.82
C LEU A 197 3.30 0.32 9.78
N GLY A 198 4.54 0.67 9.45
CA GLY A 198 4.88 1.74 8.52
C GLY A 198 4.43 3.14 8.93
N SER A 199 3.97 3.34 10.16
CA SER A 199 3.57 4.64 10.77
C SER A 199 2.56 5.50 9.99
N GLN A 200 1.97 4.96 8.91
CA GLN A 200 1.14 5.73 8.00
C GLN A 200 -0.19 6.13 8.63
N LEU A 201 -0.71 7.27 8.21
CA LEU A 201 -2.09 7.64 8.45
C LEU A 201 -3.00 6.81 7.55
N PHE A 202 -4.15 6.41 8.08
CA PHE A 202 -5.13 5.64 7.34
C PHE A 202 -6.53 6.22 7.49
N ASP A 203 -7.35 6.04 6.47
CA ASP A 203 -8.77 6.37 6.43
C ASP A 203 -9.47 5.48 5.39
N TYR A 204 -10.14 4.44 5.87
CA TYR A 204 -10.74 3.38 5.06
C TYR A 204 -12.22 3.65 4.79
N TRP A 205 -12.64 3.41 3.55
CA TRP A 205 -14.00 3.61 3.06
C TRP A 205 -14.44 2.46 2.17
N TRP A 206 -15.73 2.17 2.20
CA TRP A 206 -16.36 1.35 1.16
C TRP A 206 -16.53 2.17 -0.11
N ASP A 207 -16.06 1.64 -1.24
CA ASP A 207 -16.44 2.15 -2.54
C ASP A 207 -17.88 1.75 -2.89
N THR A 208 -18.40 2.30 -3.99
CA THR A 208 -19.78 2.05 -4.44
C THR A 208 -20.02 0.64 -5.00
N THR A 209 -18.98 -0.18 -5.09
CA THR A 209 -19.00 -1.55 -5.61
C THR A 209 -18.67 -2.60 -4.55
N GLY A 210 -18.45 -2.19 -3.30
CA GLY A 210 -18.18 -3.07 -2.17
C GLY A 210 -16.70 -3.40 -1.94
N ASN A 211 -15.76 -2.67 -2.55
CA ASN A 211 -14.34 -2.80 -2.23
C ASN A 211 -13.93 -1.77 -1.18
N THR A 212 -12.96 -2.13 -0.34
CA THR A 212 -12.35 -1.21 0.61
C THR A 212 -11.25 -0.39 -0.07
N ILE A 213 -11.29 0.91 0.16
CA ILE A 213 -10.29 1.87 -0.31
C ILE A 213 -9.68 2.57 0.90
N GLU A 214 -8.36 2.68 0.93
CA GLU A 214 -7.63 3.44 1.95
C GLU A 214 -7.12 4.76 1.38
N HIS A 215 -7.37 5.87 2.09
CA HIS A 215 -6.54 7.05 1.97
C HIS A 215 -5.36 6.97 2.93
N TYR A 216 -4.17 7.15 2.38
CA TYR A 216 -2.89 7.01 3.04
C TYR A 216 -2.15 8.36 3.08
N ALA A 217 -1.43 8.66 4.15
CA ALA A 217 -0.44 9.73 4.16
C ALA A 217 0.67 9.47 5.20
N ASP A 218 1.85 10.09 5.01
CA ASP A 218 2.92 10.14 6.02
C ASP A 218 3.38 8.77 6.55
N GLY A 219 3.60 7.80 5.65
CA GLY A 219 4.19 6.51 6.02
C GLY A 219 5.71 6.47 5.88
N ASP A 220 6.31 5.55 6.62
CA ASP A 220 7.75 5.35 6.73
C ASP A 220 8.37 4.93 5.39
N LEU A 221 9.63 5.32 5.22
CA LEU A 221 10.45 4.87 4.12
C LEU A 221 11.53 3.91 4.62
N VAL A 222 11.68 2.80 3.92
CA VAL A 222 12.62 1.72 4.23
C VAL A 222 13.57 1.50 3.05
N ASN A 223 14.64 0.73 3.28
CA ASN A 223 15.50 0.17 2.24
C ASN A 223 16.03 -1.18 2.74
N GLY A 224 16.98 -1.81 2.04
CA GLY A 224 17.51 -3.13 2.45
C GLY A 224 18.36 -3.17 3.74
N LYS A 225 18.38 -2.11 4.56
CA LYS A 225 19.24 -2.01 5.76
C LYS A 225 18.57 -2.42 7.07
N PRO A 226 17.34 -1.97 7.40
CA PRO A 226 16.67 -2.44 8.60
C PRO A 226 16.42 -3.95 8.53
N PRO A 227 16.51 -4.67 9.66
CA PRO A 227 16.08 -6.07 9.70
C PRO A 227 14.56 -6.16 9.52
N ILE A 228 14.10 -7.32 9.03
CA ILE A 228 12.66 -7.66 8.99
C ILE A 228 12.12 -7.63 10.42
N ALA A 229 11.04 -6.89 10.63
CA ALA A 229 10.35 -6.82 11.91
C ALA A 229 9.32 -7.94 12.06
N TYR A 230 9.06 -8.34 13.30
CA TYR A 230 8.08 -9.36 13.66
C TYR A 230 7.21 -8.82 14.79
N GLY A 231 5.90 -8.99 14.69
CA GLY A 231 4.96 -8.56 15.71
C GLY A 231 3.76 -9.50 15.83
N PRO A 232 3.07 -9.51 16.98
CA PRO A 232 1.84 -10.28 17.11
C PRO A 232 0.77 -9.71 16.17
N ALA A 233 -0.05 -10.58 15.58
CA ALA A 233 -1.25 -10.18 14.86
C ALA A 233 -2.38 -9.89 15.86
N GLY A 234 -3.09 -8.77 15.69
CA GLY A 234 -4.31 -8.46 16.43
C GLY A 234 -4.66 -6.98 16.35
N ASP A 235 -5.87 -6.61 16.76
CA ASP A 235 -6.37 -5.23 16.63
C ASP A 235 -5.43 -4.19 17.28
N GLU A 236 -4.89 -4.51 18.46
CA GLU A 236 -3.94 -3.67 19.21
C GLU A 236 -2.60 -3.48 18.50
N SER A 237 -2.24 -4.38 17.56
CA SER A 237 -1.00 -4.30 16.79
C SER A 237 -1.13 -3.43 15.55
N LEU A 238 -2.33 -2.96 15.21
CA LEU A 238 -2.58 -2.29 13.94
C LEU A 238 -2.49 -0.76 14.03
N ALA A 239 -2.90 -0.13 15.14
CA ALA A 239 -2.97 1.32 15.23
C ALA A 239 -2.46 1.88 16.56
N PHE A 240 -1.69 2.98 16.50
CA PHE A 240 -1.29 3.76 17.67
C PHE A 240 -2.47 4.58 18.22
N TRP A 241 -3.29 5.12 17.32
CA TRP A 241 -4.50 5.86 17.65
C TRP A 241 -5.47 5.81 16.47
N GLY A 242 -6.75 5.92 16.77
CA GLY A 242 -7.86 5.85 15.82
C GLY A 242 -9.12 5.37 16.53
N PRO A 243 -10.26 5.28 15.84
CA PRO A 243 -11.42 4.56 16.35
C PRO A 243 -11.09 3.07 16.47
N ASP A 244 -11.87 2.35 17.28
CA ASP A 244 -11.80 0.89 17.36
C ASP A 244 -12.02 0.28 15.96
N VAL A 245 -11.23 -0.74 15.64
CA VAL A 245 -11.34 -1.45 14.36
C VAL A 245 -12.64 -2.26 14.32
N LEU A 246 -13.32 -2.26 13.17
CA LEU A 246 -14.47 -3.14 12.98
C LEU A 246 -14.01 -4.59 12.93
N ALA A 247 -14.69 -5.50 13.63
CA ALA A 247 -14.37 -6.93 13.59
C ALA A 247 -14.41 -7.54 12.17
N THR A 248 -15.12 -6.91 11.23
CA THR A 248 -15.18 -7.31 9.82
C THR A 248 -14.02 -6.77 8.98
N PHE A 249 -13.16 -5.92 9.53
CA PHE A 249 -12.04 -5.36 8.76
C PHE A 249 -11.00 -6.42 8.41
N LEU A 250 -10.78 -7.38 9.31
CA LEU A 250 -9.79 -8.45 9.16
C LEU A 250 -10.36 -9.74 8.55
N ASN A 251 -11.67 -9.80 8.29
CA ASN A 251 -12.40 -11.01 7.90
C ASN A 251 -13.04 -10.89 6.52
#